data_AF-A0A8W8HZQ5-F1
#
_entry.id   AF-A0A8W8HZQ5-F1
#
_cell.length_a   1.000
_cell.length_b   1.000
_cell.length_c   1.000
_cell.angle_alpha   90.00
_cell.angle_beta   90.00
_cell.angle_gamma   90.00
#
_symmetry.space_group_name_H-M   'P 1'
#
loop_
_entity.id
_entity.type
_entity.pdbx_description
1 polymer ?
#
loop_
_entity_poly.entity_id
_entity_poly.type
_entity_poly.pdbx_seq_one_letter_code
_entity_poly.pdbx_strand_id
1 'polypeptide(L)'
;VTLARAVEMKHSASLIAALSHETSQLYQKADDALQSLDIKVVGKWRKYFQLKCEFYKAYAYCYQGETLLAQDKCGEAVRGLQEGVKCYEKSEALCREYASAKGLGTFARPANHLFFRKLGPVLKRTLEKCERENGMIYHQKVAYDPPILELKATYGLAAPEPYTPPALNPLWSKEVYEKMNSKMAPKPQEDKEKKDKPAELPPVKEKETPMSEKDPGNFSGCVLS
;
A
#
# COMPACT_ATOMS: atom_id res chain seq x y z
N VAL A 1 -6.77 1.30 3.37
CA VAL A 1 -7.92 2.06 3.90
C VAL A 1 -8.74 1.23 4.88
N THR A 2 -9.18 0.03 4.50
CA THR A 2 -9.98 -0.85 5.37
C THR A 2 -9.31 -1.16 6.71
N LEU A 3 -8.00 -1.46 6.70
CA LEU A 3 -7.24 -1.68 7.93
C LEU A 3 -7.28 -0.47 8.89
N ALA A 4 -7.13 0.73 8.36
CA ALA A 4 -7.17 1.95 9.17
C ALA A 4 -8.55 2.16 9.81
N ARG A 5 -9.62 1.91 9.06
CA ARG A 5 -10.99 1.88 9.58
C ARG A 5 -11.16 0.82 10.66
N ALA A 6 -10.59 -0.37 10.45
CA ALA A 6 -10.71 -1.48 11.40
C ALA A 6 -10.08 -1.15 12.76
N VAL A 7 -8.94 -0.47 12.75
CA VAL A 7 -8.29 0.07 13.97
C VAL A 7 -9.13 1.17 14.62
N GLU A 8 -9.64 2.11 13.82
CA GLU A 8 -10.47 3.23 14.30
C GLU A 8 -11.77 2.75 14.96
N MET A 9 -12.42 1.75 14.37
CA MET A 9 -13.63 1.12 14.89
C MET A 9 -13.35 0.09 16.00
N LYS A 10 -12.09 -0.06 16.43
CA LYS A 10 -11.67 -0.96 17.51
C LYS A 10 -12.12 -2.41 17.31
N HIS A 11 -12.00 -2.93 16.08
CA HIS A 11 -12.24 -4.34 15.83
C HIS A 11 -11.26 -5.24 16.59
N SER A 12 -11.53 -6.55 16.64
CA SER A 12 -10.66 -7.51 17.32
C SER A 12 -9.23 -7.48 16.76
N ALA A 13 -8.25 -7.65 17.65
CA ALA A 13 -6.84 -7.72 17.28
C ALA A 13 -6.58 -8.81 16.23
N SER A 14 -7.27 -9.96 16.33
CA SER A 14 -7.13 -11.04 15.36
C SER A 14 -7.56 -10.65 13.94
N LEU A 15 -8.66 -9.89 13.80
CA LEU A 15 -9.12 -9.40 12.49
C LEU A 15 -8.14 -8.37 11.92
N ILE A 16 -7.66 -7.46 12.76
CA ILE A 16 -6.68 -6.44 12.35
C ILE A 16 -5.36 -7.10 11.92
N ALA A 17 -4.91 -8.11 12.66
CA ALA A 17 -3.72 -8.90 12.31
C ALA A 17 -3.90 -9.62 10.96
N ALA A 18 -5.05 -10.25 10.73
CA ALA A 18 -5.36 -10.93 9.47
C ALA A 18 -5.43 -9.98 8.27
N LEU A 19 -6.13 -8.85 8.41
CA LEU A 19 -6.19 -7.82 7.36
C LEU A 19 -4.81 -7.26 7.04
N SER A 20 -3.97 -7.06 8.06
CA SER A 20 -2.59 -6.58 7.88
C SER A 20 -1.73 -7.61 7.15
N HIS A 21 -1.87 -8.89 7.51
CA HIS A 21 -1.13 -9.96 6.86
C HIS A 21 -1.52 -10.09 5.38
N GLU A 22 -2.80 -10.13 5.06
CA GLU A 22 -3.26 -10.18 3.67
C GLU A 22 -2.84 -8.93 2.87
N THR A 23 -2.91 -7.76 3.49
CA THR A 23 -2.41 -6.52 2.85
C THR A 23 -0.92 -6.63 2.54
N SER A 24 -0.10 -7.19 3.45
CA SER A 24 1.32 -7.42 3.18
C SER A 24 1.56 -8.38 2.01
N GLN A 25 0.76 -9.44 1.90
CA GLN A 25 0.84 -10.40 0.79
C GLN A 25 0.44 -9.76 -0.55
N LEU A 26 -0.54 -8.85 -0.57
CA LEU A 26 -0.91 -8.10 -1.77
C LEU A 26 0.26 -7.24 -2.26
N TYR A 27 0.94 -6.54 -1.35
CA TYR A 27 2.12 -5.76 -1.72
C TYR A 27 3.30 -6.63 -2.16
N GLN A 28 3.48 -7.81 -1.57
CA GLN A 28 4.48 -8.77 -2.03
C GLN A 28 4.19 -9.22 -3.46
N LYS A 29 2.96 -9.67 -3.76
CA LYS A 29 2.54 -10.07 -5.11
C LYS A 29 2.71 -8.94 -6.12
N ALA A 30 2.46 -7.71 -5.71
CA ALA A 30 2.68 -6.53 -6.55
C ALA A 30 4.17 -6.27 -6.85
N ASP A 31 5.08 -6.47 -5.89
CA ASP A 31 6.53 -6.39 -6.14
C ASP A 31 6.99 -7.52 -7.07
N ASP A 32 6.52 -8.74 -6.82
CA ASP A 32 6.86 -9.93 -7.62
C ASP A 32 6.44 -9.75 -9.09
N ALA A 33 5.26 -9.16 -9.32
CA ALA A 33 4.75 -8.86 -10.67
C ALA A 33 5.62 -7.84 -11.43
N LEU A 34 6.37 -6.99 -10.74
CA LEU A 34 7.27 -6.00 -11.35
C LEU A 34 8.73 -6.47 -11.43
N GLN A 35 9.05 -7.68 -10.94
CA GLN A 35 10.43 -8.12 -10.80
C GLN A 35 11.16 -8.28 -12.13
N SER A 36 10.45 -8.64 -13.21
CA SER A 36 11.00 -8.84 -14.56
C SER A 36 11.14 -7.56 -15.39
N LEU A 37 10.61 -6.43 -14.90
CA LEU A 37 10.61 -5.15 -15.62
C LEU A 37 11.88 -4.33 -15.35
N ASP A 38 12.19 -3.39 -16.26
CA ASP A 38 13.36 -2.53 -16.12
C ASP A 38 13.28 -1.68 -14.83
N ILE A 39 14.28 -1.87 -13.96
CA ILE A 39 14.43 -1.18 -12.69
C ILE A 39 14.48 0.34 -12.84
N LYS A 40 14.90 0.86 -14.00
CA LYS A 40 14.88 2.31 -14.26
C LYS A 40 13.48 2.89 -14.29
N VAL A 41 12.50 2.08 -14.69
CA VAL A 41 11.08 2.47 -14.76
C VAL A 41 10.39 2.14 -13.44
N VAL A 42 10.54 0.91 -12.95
CA VAL A 42 9.75 0.39 -11.81
C VAL A 42 10.45 0.46 -10.46
N GLY A 43 11.74 0.82 -10.40
CA GLY A 43 12.54 0.71 -9.19
C GLY A 43 11.95 1.46 -7.98
N LYS A 44 11.43 2.67 -8.19
CA LYS A 44 10.78 3.45 -7.13
C LYS A 44 9.48 2.80 -6.64
N TRP A 45 8.69 2.21 -7.53
CA TRP A 45 7.46 1.48 -7.18
C TRP A 45 7.75 0.20 -6.42
N ARG A 46 8.76 -0.56 -6.85
CA ARG A 46 9.22 -1.77 -6.15
C ARG A 46 9.66 -1.46 -4.72
N LYS A 47 10.45 -0.39 -4.52
CA LYS A 47 10.83 0.06 -3.17
C LYS A 47 9.63 0.45 -2.32
N TYR A 48 8.61 1.08 -2.91
CA TYR A 48 7.36 1.36 -2.22
C TYR A 48 6.60 0.10 -1.81
N PHE A 49 6.50 -0.90 -2.69
CA PHE A 49 5.85 -2.17 -2.38
C PHE A 49 6.59 -2.97 -1.32
N GLN A 50 7.92 -3.03 -1.39
CA GLN A 50 8.76 -3.65 -0.36
C GLN A 50 8.58 -2.96 1.01
N LEU A 51 8.60 -1.62 1.02
CA LEU A 51 8.34 -0.83 2.23
C LEU A 51 6.98 -1.18 2.83
N LYS A 52 5.92 -1.15 2.02
CA LYS A 52 4.56 -1.43 2.48
C LYS A 52 4.39 -2.88 2.94
N CYS A 53 5.02 -3.84 2.25
CA CYS A 53 5.03 -5.24 2.64
C CYS A 53 5.58 -5.41 4.07
N GLU A 54 6.80 -4.93 4.33
CA GLU A 54 7.42 -5.04 5.66
C GLU A 54 6.67 -4.25 6.74
N PHE A 55 6.15 -3.07 6.39
CA PHE A 55 5.35 -2.26 7.30
C PHE A 55 4.05 -2.95 7.74
N TYR A 56 3.32 -3.56 6.80
CA TYR A 56 2.10 -4.29 7.13
C TYR A 56 2.37 -5.65 7.80
N LYS A 57 3.52 -6.29 7.54
CA LYS A 57 3.98 -7.44 8.34
C LYS A 57 4.22 -7.05 9.79
N ALA A 58 4.85 -5.90 10.05
CA ALA A 58 5.03 -5.39 11.41
C ALA A 58 3.69 -5.13 12.11
N TYR A 59 2.69 -4.57 11.40
CA TYR A 59 1.31 -4.45 11.89
C TYR A 59 0.70 -5.81 12.24
N ALA A 60 0.84 -6.80 11.36
CA ALA A 60 0.31 -8.14 11.59
C ALA A 60 0.90 -8.77 12.87
N TYR A 61 2.22 -8.71 13.04
CA TYR A 61 2.88 -9.20 14.26
C TYR A 61 2.48 -8.43 15.52
N CYS A 62 2.26 -7.12 15.42
CA CYS A 62 1.81 -6.30 16.55
C CYS A 62 0.47 -6.81 17.11
N TYR A 63 -0.54 -6.91 16.26
CA TYR A 63 -1.89 -7.32 16.66
C TYR A 63 -2.00 -8.84 16.89
N GLN A 64 -1.15 -9.64 16.25
CA GLN A 64 -1.01 -11.05 16.59
C GLN A 64 -0.43 -11.24 17.99
N GLY A 65 0.54 -10.42 18.38
CA GLY A 65 1.09 -10.42 19.74
C GLY A 65 0.01 -10.13 20.79
N GLU A 66 -0.86 -9.16 20.54
CA GLU A 66 -2.02 -8.88 21.42
C GLU A 66 -3.01 -10.06 21.47
N THR A 67 -3.25 -10.71 20.33
CA THR A 67 -4.13 -11.89 20.25
C THR A 67 -3.56 -13.08 21.01
N LEU A 68 -2.26 -13.36 20.87
CA LEU A 68 -1.56 -14.44 21.57
C LEU A 68 -1.48 -14.17 23.07
N LEU A 69 -1.26 -12.91 23.47
CA LEU A 69 -1.28 -12.53 24.88
C LEU A 69 -2.66 -12.77 25.50
N ALA A 70 -3.74 -12.43 24.79
CA ALA A 70 -5.12 -12.70 25.24
C ALA A 70 -5.45 -14.21 25.29
N GLN A 71 -4.64 -15.07 24.68
CA GLN A 71 -4.75 -16.53 24.73
C GLN A 71 -3.77 -17.15 25.75
N ASP A 72 -3.18 -16.35 26.62
CA ASP A 72 -2.16 -16.77 27.59
C ASP A 72 -0.91 -17.38 26.94
N LYS A 73 -0.63 -17.11 25.66
CA LYS A 73 0.56 -17.57 24.92
C LYS A 73 1.63 -16.49 24.86
N CYS A 74 2.04 -16.02 26.03
CA CYS A 74 2.95 -14.90 26.19
C CYS A 74 4.34 -15.14 25.57
N GLY A 75 4.89 -16.35 25.67
CA GLY A 75 6.19 -16.70 25.06
C GLY A 75 6.20 -16.57 23.53
N GLU A 76 5.12 -17.00 22.87
CA GLU A 76 4.91 -16.83 21.43
C GLU A 76 4.66 -15.36 21.07
N ALA A 77 3.89 -14.64 21.90
CA ALA A 77 3.61 -13.22 21.72
C ALA A 77 4.89 -12.37 21.72
N VAL A 78 5.79 -12.60 22.70
CA VAL A 78 7.09 -11.93 22.77
C VAL A 78 7.89 -12.18 21.49
N ARG A 79 8.00 -13.45 21.06
CA ARG A 79 8.78 -13.78 19.86
C ARG A 79 8.19 -13.16 18.59
N GLY A 80 6.87 -13.16 18.45
CA GLY A 80 6.17 -12.52 17.34
C GLY A 80 6.40 -11.02 17.30
N LEU A 81 6.31 -10.35 18.45
CA LEU A 81 6.55 -8.91 18.57
C LEU A 81 8.01 -8.54 18.27
N GLN A 82 8.98 -9.35 18.69
CA GLN A 82 10.38 -9.19 18.31
C GLN A 82 10.57 -9.26 16.78
N GLU A 83 9.86 -10.16 16.09
CA GLU A 83 9.88 -10.19 14.62
C GLU A 83 9.22 -8.96 14.02
N GLY A 84 8.12 -8.50 14.61
CA GLY A 84 7.48 -7.25 14.24
C GLY A 84 8.43 -6.05 14.31
N VAL A 85 9.27 -5.97 15.35
CA VAL A 85 10.27 -4.89 15.49
C VAL A 85 11.30 -4.94 14.37
N LYS A 86 11.81 -6.13 14.04
CA LYS A 86 12.74 -6.31 12.90
C LYS A 86 12.10 -5.89 11.58
N CYS A 87 10.85 -6.28 11.33
CA CYS A 87 10.11 -5.85 10.15
C CYS A 87 9.94 -4.31 10.11
N TYR A 88 9.66 -3.68 11.25
CA TYR A 88 9.54 -2.23 11.34
C TYR A 88 10.86 -1.53 11.03
N GLU A 89 11.97 -1.97 11.60
CA GLU A 89 13.31 -1.44 11.33
C GLU A 89 13.70 -1.61 9.86
N LYS A 90 13.41 -2.77 9.27
CA LYS A 90 13.60 -3.02 7.84
C LYS A 90 12.75 -2.07 6.99
N SER A 91 11.50 -1.82 7.39
CA SER A 91 10.64 -0.85 6.71
C SER A 91 11.16 0.58 6.81
N GLU A 92 11.85 0.94 7.91
CA GLU A 92 12.49 2.25 8.08
C GLU A 92 13.69 2.41 7.13
N ALA A 93 14.53 1.37 6.99
CA ALA A 93 15.60 1.36 6.00
C ALA A 93 15.05 1.53 4.59
N LEU A 94 13.98 0.81 4.25
CA LEU A 94 13.29 0.93 2.96
C LEU A 94 12.66 2.31 2.73
N CYS A 95 12.24 3.02 3.79
CA CYS A 95 11.80 4.42 3.66
C CYS A 95 12.93 5.33 3.16
N ARG A 96 14.16 5.11 3.65
CA ARG A 96 15.34 5.89 3.25
C ARG A 96 15.73 5.56 1.80
N GLU A 97 15.70 4.29 1.43
CA GLU A 97 15.94 3.82 0.05
C GLU A 97 14.88 4.34 -0.93
N TYR A 98 13.61 4.34 -0.53
CA TYR A 98 12.53 4.90 -1.35
C TYR A 98 12.69 6.40 -1.57
N ALA A 99 13.10 7.14 -0.52
CA ALA A 99 13.31 8.59 -0.62
C ALA A 99 14.48 8.96 -1.54
N SER A 100 15.51 8.10 -1.65
CA SER A 100 16.65 8.29 -2.54
C SER A 100 16.47 7.67 -3.93
N ALA A 101 15.46 6.81 -4.12
CA ALA A 101 15.18 6.16 -5.39
C ALA A 101 14.71 7.16 -6.45
N LYS A 102 15.36 7.13 -7.61
CA LYS A 102 14.91 7.85 -8.81
C LYS A 102 13.79 7.06 -9.49
N GLY A 103 12.74 7.74 -9.93
CA GLY A 103 11.63 7.12 -10.64
C GLY A 103 10.41 8.04 -10.72
N LEU A 104 9.41 7.60 -11.48
CA LEU A 104 8.17 8.33 -11.69
C LEU A 104 7.39 8.52 -10.37
N GLY A 105 6.71 9.66 -10.27
CA GLY A 105 5.88 10.02 -9.11
C GLY A 105 6.54 10.99 -8.13
N THR A 106 5.74 11.49 -7.20
CA THR A 106 6.13 12.54 -6.24
C THR A 106 7.28 12.10 -5.32
N PHE A 107 8.12 13.06 -4.92
CA PHE A 107 9.07 12.83 -3.82
C PHE A 107 8.29 12.80 -2.51
N ALA A 108 8.34 11.70 -1.80
CA ALA A 108 7.72 11.53 -0.49
C ALA A 108 8.74 10.96 0.50
N ARG A 109 8.57 11.28 1.79
CA ARG A 109 9.39 10.77 2.89
C ARG A 109 8.49 10.00 3.86
N PRO A 110 8.18 8.71 3.57
CA PRO A 110 7.18 7.96 4.31
C PRO A 110 7.47 7.83 5.81
N ALA A 111 8.75 7.85 6.20
CA ALA A 111 9.18 7.82 7.61
C ALA A 111 8.65 9.00 8.44
N ASN A 112 8.41 10.16 7.81
CA ASN A 112 7.89 11.35 8.50
C ASN A 112 6.38 11.33 8.64
N HIS A 113 5.68 10.49 7.88
CA HIS A 113 4.22 10.49 7.86
C HIS A 113 3.67 9.86 9.16
N LEU A 114 2.54 10.38 9.63
CA LEU A 114 1.87 9.90 10.86
C LEU A 114 1.68 8.40 10.91
N PHE A 115 1.27 7.79 9.81
CA PHE A 115 0.98 6.35 9.77
C PHE A 115 2.22 5.53 10.18
N PHE A 116 3.42 5.98 9.78
CA PHE A 116 4.67 5.32 10.10
C PHE A 116 5.08 5.59 11.56
N ARG A 117 5.07 6.87 11.96
CA ARG A 117 5.46 7.32 13.31
C ARG A 117 4.60 6.74 14.43
N LYS A 118 3.34 6.39 14.15
CA LYS A 118 2.43 5.81 15.15
C LYS A 118 2.68 4.34 15.46
N LEU A 119 3.13 3.55 14.47
CA LEU A 119 3.29 2.10 14.67
C LEU A 119 4.45 1.78 15.63
N GLY A 120 5.61 2.42 15.46
CA GLY A 120 6.80 2.13 16.27
C GLY A 120 6.56 2.19 17.79
N PRO A 121 5.98 3.28 18.34
CA PRO A 121 5.65 3.38 19.75
C PRO A 121 4.57 2.40 20.23
N VAL A 122 3.62 2.00 19.37
CA VAL A 122 2.63 0.98 19.74
C VAL A 122 3.32 -0.37 19.87
N LEU A 123 4.09 -0.77 18.87
CA LEU A 123 4.80 -2.04 18.83
C LEU A 123 5.77 -2.20 20.01
N LYS A 124 6.56 -1.17 20.34
CA LYS A 124 7.47 -1.20 21.49
C LYS A 124 6.74 -1.35 22.82
N ARG A 125 5.67 -0.58 23.04
CA ARG A 125 4.87 -0.68 24.28
C ARG A 125 4.21 -2.05 24.43
N THR A 126 3.73 -2.62 23.33
CA THR A 126 3.14 -3.97 23.32
C THR A 126 4.21 -5.04 23.61
N LEU A 127 5.41 -4.91 23.04
CA LEU A 127 6.53 -5.81 23.34
C LEU A 127 6.92 -5.75 24.82
N GLU A 128 7.16 -4.55 25.35
CA GLU A 128 7.51 -4.36 26.76
C GLU A 128 6.42 -4.89 27.70
N LYS A 129 5.15 -4.77 27.32
CA LYS A 129 4.03 -5.35 28.06
C LYS A 129 4.14 -6.88 28.10
N CYS A 130 4.29 -7.53 26.94
CA CYS A 130 4.43 -8.98 26.87
C CYS A 130 5.69 -9.48 27.60
N GLU A 131 6.82 -8.78 27.51
CA GLU A 131 8.04 -9.13 28.24
C GLU A 131 7.86 -9.04 29.76
N ARG A 132 7.20 -7.98 30.24
CA ARG A 132 6.85 -7.82 31.66
C ARG A 132 5.92 -8.92 32.15
N GLU A 133 4.85 -9.20 31.42
CA GLU A 133 3.88 -10.24 31.79
C GLU A 133 4.53 -11.63 31.74
N ASN A 134 5.36 -11.91 30.74
CA ASN A 134 6.09 -13.17 30.69
C ASN A 134 7.11 -13.29 31.84
N GLY A 135 7.77 -12.19 32.20
CA GLY A 135 8.75 -12.16 33.28
C GLY A 135 8.17 -12.24 34.68
N MET A 136 6.91 -11.82 34.89
CA MET A 136 6.28 -11.76 36.21
C MET A 136 5.18 -12.80 36.45
N ILE A 137 4.51 -13.26 35.38
CA ILE A 137 3.30 -14.08 35.47
C ILE A 137 3.51 -15.44 34.80
N TYR A 138 3.83 -15.44 33.50
CA TYR A 138 3.73 -16.65 32.69
C TYR A 138 4.99 -17.52 32.69
N HIS A 139 6.18 -16.91 32.75
CA HIS A 139 7.49 -17.58 32.67
C HIS A 139 7.61 -18.57 31.50
N GLN A 140 6.93 -18.30 30.39
CA GLN A 140 6.93 -19.18 29.22
C GLN A 140 8.23 -19.04 28.45
N LYS A 141 8.70 -20.16 27.92
CA LYS A 141 9.87 -20.17 27.04
C LYS A 141 9.56 -19.43 25.74
N VAL A 142 10.40 -18.46 25.40
CA VAL A 142 10.34 -17.75 24.12
C VAL A 142 10.94 -18.65 23.04
N ALA A 143 10.16 -18.96 22.00
CA ALA A 143 10.62 -19.79 20.89
C ALA A 143 11.72 -19.07 20.07
N TYR A 144 12.59 -19.83 19.41
CA TYR A 144 13.60 -19.26 18.52
C TYR A 144 12.99 -18.78 17.20
N ASP A 145 12.09 -19.57 16.63
CA ASP A 145 11.40 -19.25 15.38
C ASP A 145 10.15 -18.39 15.63
N PRO A 146 9.86 -17.43 14.74
CA PRO A 146 8.68 -16.59 14.86
C PRO A 146 7.40 -17.40 14.62
N PRO A 147 6.28 -17.05 15.29
CA PRO A 147 5.00 -17.69 15.04
C PRO A 147 4.58 -17.47 13.58
N ILE A 148 4.04 -18.52 12.97
CA ILE A 148 3.55 -18.48 11.58
C ILE A 148 2.27 -17.65 11.56
N LEU A 149 2.23 -16.65 10.68
CA LEU A 149 1.05 -15.81 10.46
C LEU A 149 0.03 -16.54 9.55
N GLU A 150 -0.56 -17.63 10.01
CA GLU A 150 -1.66 -18.32 9.29
C GLU A 150 -2.99 -17.59 9.51
N LEU A 151 -3.02 -16.31 9.18
CA LEU A 151 -4.16 -15.43 9.42
C LEU A 151 -4.94 -15.24 8.12
N LYS A 152 -6.19 -15.73 8.11
CA LYS A 152 -7.13 -15.50 7.01
C LYS A 152 -8.19 -14.51 7.46
N ALA A 153 -8.28 -13.38 6.79
CA ALA A 153 -9.29 -12.37 7.09
C ALA A 153 -10.65 -12.88 6.59
N THR A 154 -11.59 -13.03 7.51
CA THR A 154 -12.96 -13.46 7.19
C THR A 154 -13.81 -12.32 6.62
N TYR A 155 -13.45 -11.07 6.90
CA TYR A 155 -14.17 -9.86 6.52
C TYR A 155 -13.22 -8.73 6.15
N GLY A 156 -13.68 -7.77 5.33
CA GLY A 156 -12.94 -6.53 5.03
C GLY A 156 -11.92 -6.62 3.90
N LEU A 157 -11.94 -7.72 3.13
CA LEU A 157 -11.11 -7.85 1.93
C LEU A 157 -11.66 -7.00 0.79
N ALA A 158 -10.79 -6.18 0.22
CA ALA A 158 -11.13 -5.35 -0.92
C ALA A 158 -11.16 -6.23 -2.18
N ALA A 159 -12.27 -6.18 -2.91
CA ALA A 159 -12.41 -6.78 -4.23
C ALA A 159 -12.54 -5.66 -5.29
N PRO A 160 -12.01 -5.86 -6.51
CA PRO A 160 -12.24 -4.93 -7.61
C PRO A 160 -13.74 -4.81 -7.91
N GLU A 161 -14.24 -3.59 -8.04
CA GLU A 161 -15.62 -3.35 -8.49
C GLU A 161 -15.72 -3.60 -10.00
N PRO A 162 -16.73 -4.35 -10.47
CA PRO A 162 -16.93 -4.55 -11.91
C PRO A 162 -17.17 -3.22 -12.62
N TYR A 163 -16.31 -2.89 -13.58
CA TYR A 163 -16.51 -1.74 -14.45
C TYR A 163 -17.25 -2.17 -15.71
N THR A 164 -18.37 -1.51 -16.00
CA THR A 164 -19.07 -1.64 -17.28
C THR A 164 -18.83 -0.37 -18.10
N PRO A 165 -18.30 -0.48 -19.33
CA PRO A 165 -18.18 0.69 -20.18
C PRO A 165 -19.57 1.25 -20.50
N PRO A 166 -19.70 2.57 -20.69
CA PRO A 166 -20.97 3.16 -21.08
C PRO A 166 -21.41 2.59 -22.44
N ALA A 167 -22.73 2.59 -22.66
CA ALA A 167 -23.27 2.23 -23.96
C ALA A 167 -22.66 3.12 -25.05
N LEU A 168 -22.43 2.53 -26.23
CA LEU A 168 -21.89 3.26 -27.38
C LEU A 168 -22.78 4.48 -27.67
N ASN A 169 -22.15 5.64 -27.87
CA ASN A 169 -22.91 6.87 -28.14
C ASN A 169 -23.80 6.65 -29.39
N PRO A 170 -25.09 7.02 -29.36
CA PRO A 170 -26.01 6.84 -30.49
C PRO A 170 -25.55 7.44 -31.83
N LEU A 171 -24.62 8.41 -31.78
CA LEU A 171 -23.99 8.98 -32.97
C LEU A 171 -23.15 7.96 -33.77
N TRP A 172 -22.69 6.89 -33.12
CA TRP A 172 -22.00 5.79 -33.78
C TRP A 172 -23.01 4.82 -34.40
N SER A 173 -23.62 5.24 -35.50
CA SER A 173 -24.49 4.38 -36.32
C SER A 173 -23.69 3.65 -37.41
N LYS A 174 -24.28 2.60 -37.98
CA LYS A 174 -23.71 1.87 -39.12
C LYS A 174 -23.43 2.81 -40.31
N GLU A 175 -24.32 3.77 -40.54
CA GLU A 175 -24.19 4.78 -41.60
C GLU A 175 -22.96 5.69 -41.39
N VAL A 176 -22.63 6.01 -40.14
CA VAL A 176 -21.42 6.80 -39.82
C VAL A 176 -20.17 5.96 -40.03
N TYR A 177 -20.18 4.69 -39.64
CA TYR A 177 -19.07 3.76 -39.90
C TYR A 177 -18.83 3.54 -41.40
N GLU A 178 -19.88 3.41 -42.20
CA GLU A 178 -19.77 3.24 -43.66
C GLU A 178 -19.18 4.48 -44.35
N LYS A 179 -19.40 5.67 -43.79
CA LYS A 179 -18.78 6.92 -44.26
C LYS A 179 -17.30 7.04 -43.87
N MET A 180 -16.84 6.34 -42.84
CA MET A 180 -15.42 6.24 -42.50
C MET A 180 -14.68 5.25 -43.41
N ASN A 181 -14.66 5.55 -44.70
CA ASN A 181 -14.01 4.73 -45.72
C ASN A 181 -12.59 5.25 -46.00
N SER A 182 -11.58 4.40 -45.85
CA SER A 182 -10.17 4.71 -46.12
C SER A 182 -9.89 5.06 -47.59
N LYS A 183 -10.84 4.80 -48.51
CA LYS A 183 -10.78 5.27 -49.91
C LYS A 183 -11.19 6.73 -50.09
N MET A 184 -11.88 7.32 -49.10
CA MET A 184 -12.23 8.75 -49.04
C MET A 184 -11.29 9.55 -48.13
N ALA A 185 -10.30 8.89 -47.52
CA ALA A 185 -9.22 9.58 -46.86
C ALA A 185 -8.52 10.48 -47.91
N PRO A 186 -8.33 11.78 -47.64
CA PRO A 186 -7.53 12.62 -48.52
C PRO A 186 -6.18 11.92 -48.72
N LYS A 187 -5.79 11.67 -49.97
CA LYS A 187 -4.40 11.34 -50.26
C LYS A 187 -3.57 12.49 -49.66
N PRO A 188 -2.45 12.22 -48.97
CA PRO A 188 -1.56 13.29 -48.55
C PRO A 188 -1.25 14.13 -49.79
N GLN A 189 -1.77 15.35 -49.86
CA GLN A 189 -1.32 16.28 -50.88
C GLN A 189 0.15 16.55 -50.53
N GLU A 190 1.05 16.33 -51.48
CA GLU A 190 2.40 16.90 -51.43
C GLU A 190 2.30 18.42 -51.64
N ASP A 191 1.51 19.09 -50.81
CA ASP A 191 1.53 20.53 -50.73
C ASP A 191 2.76 20.90 -49.91
N LYS A 192 3.71 21.51 -50.61
CA LYS A 192 4.78 22.34 -50.05
C LYS A 192 4.15 23.55 -49.35
N GLU A 193 3.41 23.30 -48.29
CA GLU A 193 2.96 24.32 -47.36
C GLU A 193 3.63 24.09 -46.01
N LYS A 194 4.03 25.22 -45.43
CA LYS A 194 4.96 25.32 -44.31
C LYS A 194 4.49 24.44 -43.17
N LYS A 195 5.46 23.79 -42.51
CA LYS A 195 5.34 23.15 -41.20
C LYS A 195 4.87 24.19 -40.16
N ASP A 196 3.61 24.56 -40.16
CA ASP A 196 2.99 25.06 -38.95
C ASP A 196 2.74 23.85 -38.08
N LYS A 197 3.60 23.72 -37.06
CA LYS A 197 3.51 22.71 -36.03
C LYS A 197 2.05 22.66 -35.55
N PRO A 198 1.43 21.48 -35.39
CA PRO A 198 0.15 21.41 -34.70
C PRO A 198 0.30 22.16 -33.38
N ALA A 199 -0.56 23.15 -33.14
CA ALA A 199 -0.51 23.96 -31.93
C ALA A 199 -0.47 23.00 -30.74
N GLU A 200 0.62 23.07 -29.96
CA GLU A 200 0.77 22.28 -28.74
C GLU A 200 -0.48 22.55 -27.90
N LEU A 201 -1.34 21.54 -27.76
CA LEU A 201 -2.44 21.61 -26.83
C LEU A 201 -1.84 21.94 -25.47
N PRO A 202 -2.28 23.03 -24.80
CA PRO A 202 -1.71 23.40 -23.53
C PRO A 202 -1.88 22.19 -22.59
N PRO A 203 -0.82 21.78 -21.88
CA PRO A 203 -0.91 20.65 -20.97
C PRO A 203 -2.05 20.93 -19.98
N VAL A 204 -2.99 19.99 -19.89
CA VAL A 204 -4.10 20.05 -18.94
C VAL A 204 -3.46 20.16 -17.56
N LYS A 205 -3.54 21.35 -16.97
CA LYS A 205 -3.17 21.54 -15.56
C LYS A 205 -4.22 20.82 -14.74
N GLU A 206 -3.93 19.57 -14.39
CA GLU A 206 -4.64 18.88 -13.32
C GLU A 206 -4.62 19.80 -12.10
N LYS A 207 -5.77 19.96 -11.42
CA LYS A 207 -5.82 20.71 -10.17
C LYS A 207 -4.81 20.06 -9.23
N GLU A 208 -3.78 20.80 -8.85
CA GLU A 208 -2.88 20.40 -7.78
C GLU A 208 -3.76 20.17 -6.54
N THR A 209 -3.97 18.91 -6.17
CA THR A 209 -4.52 18.58 -4.87
C THR A 209 -3.51 19.07 -3.84
N PRO A 210 -3.87 20.02 -2.97
CA PRO A 210 -2.96 20.47 -1.93
C PRO A 210 -2.73 19.30 -0.99
N MET A 211 -1.60 18.61 -1.18
CA MET A 211 -1.01 17.76 -0.16
C MET A 211 -0.50 18.70 0.93
N SER A 212 -1.37 18.97 1.92
CA SER A 212 -0.95 19.68 3.11
C SER A 212 0.07 18.81 3.86
N GLU A 213 1.21 19.40 4.22
CA GLU A 213 2.14 18.80 5.20
C GLU A 213 1.55 18.79 6.62
N LYS A 214 0.38 19.43 6.82
CA LYS A 214 -0.33 19.34 8.09
C LYS A 214 -0.92 17.94 8.24
N ASP A 215 -0.44 17.29 9.29
CA ASP A 215 -1.00 16.07 9.86
C ASP A 215 -2.54 16.13 9.93
N PRO A 216 -3.26 15.23 9.23
CA PRO A 216 -4.70 15.14 9.35
C PRO A 216 -5.10 14.85 10.80
N GLY A 217 -6.17 15.49 11.28
CA GLY A 217 -6.68 15.31 12.66
C GLY A 217 -7.27 13.92 12.96
N ASN A 218 -7.13 12.94 12.06
CA ASN A 218 -7.63 11.59 12.23
C ASN A 218 -6.52 10.61 12.65
N PHE A 219 -6.90 9.48 13.25
CA PHE A 219 -5.92 8.53 13.79
C PHE A 219 -5.06 7.89 12.68
N SER A 220 -5.59 7.80 11.45
CA SER A 220 -4.98 7.08 10.34
C SER A 220 -4.06 7.91 9.44
N GLY A 221 -4.11 9.25 9.51
CA GLY A 221 -3.41 10.15 8.58
C GLY A 221 -3.86 10.00 7.13
N CYS A 222 -5.00 9.35 6.87
CA CYS A 222 -5.49 9.05 5.53
C CYS A 222 -6.74 9.91 5.28
N VAL A 223 -6.63 10.86 4.35
CA VAL A 223 -7.77 11.64 3.86
C VAL A 223 -8.27 10.95 2.59
N LEU A 224 -9.52 10.51 2.58
CA LEU A 224 -10.16 10.12 1.34
C LEU A 224 -10.53 11.42 0.61
N SER A 225 -9.78 11.73 -0.44
CA SER A 225 -10.16 12.73 -1.45
C SER A 225 -11.27 12.19 -2.33
#